data_AF-A0A1I2I6D5-F1
#
_entry.id   AF-A0A1I2I6D5-F1
#
_cell.length_a   1.000
_cell.length_b   1.000
_cell.length_c   1.000
_cell.angle_alpha   90.00
_cell.angle_beta   90.00
_cell.angle_gamma   90.00
#
_symmetry.space_group_name_H-M   'P 1'
#
loop_
_entity.id
_entity.type
_entity.pdbx_description
1 polymer ?
#
loop_
_entity_poly.entity_id
_entity_poly.type
_entity_poly.pdbx_seq_one_letter_code
_entity_poly.pdbx_strand_id
1 'polypeptide(L)' 'DLLFQVVSQRYQRLSTIVTTNRIFSEWQEVFPSATSIVAVIDRLCHNAEVLTIDAESYRNKETVERNTTRRAARRSRRKS' A
#
# COMPACT_ATOMS: atom_id res chain seq x y z
N ASP A 1 6.05 16.53 -12.80
CA ASP A 1 4.82 15.91 -12.24
C ASP A 1 4.32 14.68 -13.01
N LEU A 2 5.01 13.54 -12.95
CA LEU A 2 4.61 12.34 -13.70
C LEU A 2 3.29 11.72 -13.20
N LEU A 3 3.12 11.62 -11.87
CA LEU A 3 1.90 11.07 -11.26
C LEU A 3 0.66 11.84 -11.70
N PHE A 4 0.75 13.18 -11.71
CA PHE A 4 -0.32 14.03 -12.20
C PHE A 4 -0.67 13.78 -13.67
N GLN A 5 0.34 13.64 -14.53
CA GLN A 5 0.11 13.34 -15.95
C GLN A 5 -0.60 12.01 -16.14
N VAL A 6 -0.15 10.95 -15.46
CA VAL A 6 -0.76 9.61 -15.54
C VAL A 6 -2.21 9.64 -15.04
N VAL A 7 -2.46 10.24 -13.88
CA VAL A 7 -3.81 10.34 -13.31
C VAL A 7 -4.72 11.17 -14.21
N SER A 8 -4.22 12.31 -14.73
CA SER A 8 -4.99 13.18 -15.61
C SER A 8 -5.36 12.51 -16.95
N GLN A 9 -4.48 11.68 -17.51
CA GLN A 9 -4.78 10.95 -18.74
C GLN A 9 -5.81 9.84 -18.56
N ARG A 10 -5.91 9.25 -17.36
CA ARG A 10 -6.85 8.17 -17.04
C ARG A 10 -8.18 8.67 -16.49
N TYR A 11 -8.19 9.83 -15.85
CA TYR A 11 -9.36 10.46 -15.26
C TYR A 11 -10.53 10.52 -16.25
N GLN A 12 -11.69 9.97 -15.83
CA GLN A 12 -12.92 9.85 -16.63
C GLN A 12 -12.78 9.07 -17.96
N ARG A 13 -11.66 8.35 -18.18
CA ARG A 13 -11.43 7.57 -19.40
C ARG A 13 -11.27 6.08 -19.12
N LEU A 14 -10.57 5.72 -18.04
CA LEU A 14 -10.28 4.33 -17.68
C LEU A 14 -10.34 4.13 -16.16
N SER A 15 -10.83 2.97 -15.72
CA SER A 15 -10.82 2.56 -14.32
C SER A 15 -9.39 2.48 -13.77
N THR A 16 -9.15 3.02 -12.59
CA THR A 16 -7.81 3.09 -11.99
C THR A 16 -7.86 2.61 -10.55
N ILE A 17 -7.03 1.63 -10.21
CA ILE A 17 -6.86 1.15 -8.83
C ILE A 17 -5.55 1.71 -8.29
N VAL A 18 -5.60 2.26 -7.09
CA VAL A 18 -4.44 2.78 -6.36
C VAL A 18 -4.43 2.17 -4.97
N THR A 19 -3.29 1.62 -4.57
CA THR A 19 -3.07 1.13 -3.20
C THR A 19 -2.04 2.03 -2.52
N THR A 20 -2.32 2.44 -1.29
CA THR A 20 -1.41 3.25 -0.48
C THR A 20 -1.41 2.76 0.97
N ASN A 21 -0.26 2.82 1.62
CA ASN A 21 -0.12 2.61 3.06
C ASN A 21 -0.17 3.92 3.86
N ARG A 22 -0.48 5.03 3.19
CA ARG A 22 -0.55 6.40 3.72
C ARG A 22 -1.90 7.00 3.37
N ILE A 23 -2.53 7.66 4.34
CA ILE A 23 -3.78 8.39 4.13
C ILE A 23 -3.54 9.61 3.24
N PHE A 24 -4.57 10.07 2.51
CA PHE A 24 -4.40 11.15 1.53
C PHE A 24 -3.88 12.47 2.11
N SER A 25 -4.14 12.78 3.38
CA SER A 25 -3.60 13.97 4.04
C SER A 25 -2.07 13.93 4.17
N GLU A 26 -1.46 12.76 4.25
CA GLU A 26 -0.01 12.58 4.35
C GLU A 26 0.69 12.66 2.98
N TRP A 27 -0.06 12.68 1.87
CA TRP A 27 0.54 12.67 0.53
C TRP A 27 1.32 13.94 0.21
N GLN A 28 1.00 15.06 0.84
CA GLN A 28 1.78 16.30 0.69
C GLN A 28 3.23 16.13 1.20
N GLU A 29 3.42 15.34 2.25
CA GLU A 29 4.74 15.06 2.82
C GLU A 29 5.54 14.06 1.96
N VAL A 30 4.84 13.11 1.33
CA VAL A 30 5.45 12.09 0.46
C VAL A 30 5.82 12.69 -0.90
N PHE A 31 5.06 13.67 -1.39
CA PHE A 31 5.27 14.32 -2.68
C PHE A 31 5.48 15.84 -2.54
N PRO A 32 6.54 16.29 -1.84
CA PRO A 32 6.72 17.70 -1.50
C PRO A 32 7.00 18.59 -2.73
N SER A 33 7.50 18.01 -3.82
CA SER A 33 7.71 18.70 -5.10
C SER A 33 6.52 18.64 -6.05
N ALA A 34 5.45 17.92 -5.70
CA ALA A 34 4.27 17.81 -6.54
C ALA A 34 3.32 18.96 -6.25
N THR A 35 3.49 20.07 -6.97
CA THR A 35 2.59 21.25 -6.90
C THR A 35 1.11 20.87 -7.12
N SER A 36 0.88 19.74 -7.81
CA SER A 36 -0.45 19.27 -8.19
C SER A 36 -0.99 18.11 -7.34
N ILE A 37 -0.41 17.77 -6.18
CA ILE A 37 -0.86 16.59 -5.41
C ILE A 37 -2.32 16.68 -4.97
N VAL A 38 -2.79 17.88 -4.62
CA VAL A 38 -4.21 18.14 -4.31
C VAL A 38 -5.09 17.84 -5.54
N ALA A 39 -4.63 18.26 -6.72
CA ALA A 39 -5.34 18.03 -7.98
C ALA A 39 -5.32 16.55 -8.41
N VAL A 40 -4.31 15.77 -7.97
CA VAL A 40 -4.27 14.32 -8.14
C VAL A 40 -5.31 13.66 -7.24
N ILE A 41 -5.34 14.02 -5.95
CA ILE A 41 -6.30 13.47 -4.98
C ILE A 41 -7.73 13.77 -5.43
N ASP A 42 -8.01 15.00 -5.85
CA ASP A 42 -9.31 15.41 -6.38
C ASP A 42 -9.78 14.49 -7.53
N ARG A 43 -8.94 14.29 -8.54
CA ARG A 43 -9.26 13.42 -9.69
C ARG A 43 -9.44 11.95 -9.30
N LEU A 44 -8.64 11.44 -8.37
CA LEU A 44 -8.77 10.07 -7.89
C LEU A 44 -10.07 9.87 -7.10
N CYS A 45 -10.46 10.83 -6.27
CA CYS A 45 -11.60 10.70 -5.37
C CYS A 45 -12.96 11.04 -6.01
N HIS A 46 -12.99 11.76 -7.13
CA HIS A 46 -14.25 12.21 -7.74
C HIS A 46 -15.24 11.08 -8.02
N ASN A 47 -14.80 9.96 -8.61
CA ASN A 47 -15.63 8.80 -8.92
C ASN A 47 -14.98 7.50 -8.40
N ALA A 48 -14.63 7.47 -7.11
CA ALA A 48 -13.95 6.31 -6.51
C ALA A 48 -14.67 5.78 -5.26
N GLU A 49 -14.43 4.50 -5.01
CA GLU A 49 -14.71 3.83 -3.76
C GLU A 49 -13.39 3.73 -2.97
N VAL A 50 -13.38 4.25 -1.75
CA VAL A 50 -12.20 4.19 -0.87
C VAL A 50 -12.35 3.02 0.08
N LEU A 51 -11.49 2.02 -0.09
CA LEU A 51 -11.45 0.83 0.75
C LEU A 51 -10.33 0.95 1.78
N THR A 52 -10.70 1.08 3.06
CA THR A 52 -9.75 1.05 4.17
C THR A 52 -9.49 -0.40 4.58
N ILE A 53 -8.23 -0.81 4.54
CA ILE A 53 -7.80 -2.16 4.95
C ILE A 53 -7.11 -2.04 6.31
N ASP A 54 -7.81 -2.47 7.36
CA ASP A 54 -7.25 -2.60 8.71
C ASP A 54 -7.06 -4.09 9.03
N ALA A 55 -5.88 -4.61 8.68
CA ALA A 55 -5.54 -6.01 8.86
C ALA A 55 -4.05 -6.19 9.19
N GLU A 56 -3.73 -7.26 9.92
CA GLU A 56 -2.34 -7.61 10.18
C GLU A 56 -1.56 -7.91 8.89
N SER A 57 -0.29 -7.53 8.87
CA SER A 57 0.61 -7.81 7.75
C SER A 57 0.68 -9.31 7.47
N TYR A 58 0.26 -9.72 6.27
CA TYR A 58 0.36 -11.10 5.81
C TYR A 58 1.81 -11.62 5.87
N ARG A 59 2.79 -10.75 5.60
CA ARG A 59 4.24 -11.07 5.69
C ARG A 59 4.68 -11.40 7.12
N ASN A 60 4.04 -10.82 8.13
CA ASN A 60 4.34 -11.13 9.53
C ASN A 60 3.87 -12.54 9.87
N LYS A 61 2.66 -12.91 9.42
CA LYS A 61 2.13 -14.27 9.57
C LYS A 61 3.11 -15.32 9.01
N GLU A 62 3.55 -15.15 7.77
CA GLU A 62 4.53 -16.07 7.15
C GLU A 62 5.86 -16.12 7.91
N THR A 63 6.32 -14.97 8.44
CA THR A 63 7.56 -14.91 9.22
C THR A 63 7.43 -15.67 10.53
N VAL A 64 6.30 -15.53 11.22
CA VAL A 64 6.00 -16.27 12.45
C VAL A 64 5.96 -17.76 12.16
N GLU A 65 5.20 -18.20 11.14
CA GLU A 65 5.09 -19.60 10.73
C GLU A 65 6.46 -20.20 10.38
N ARG A 66 7.26 -19.50 9.59
CA ARG A 66 8.61 -19.97 9.22
C ARG A 66 9.51 -20.12 10.44
N ASN A 67 9.41 -19.19 11.40
CA ASN A 67 10.22 -19.21 12.61
C ASN A 67 9.78 -20.29 13.59
N THR A 68 8.48 -20.57 13.70
CA THR A 68 7.96 -21.67 14.54
C THR A 68 8.42 -23.02 13.98
N THR A 69 8.31 -23.26 12.67
CA THR A 69 8.82 -24.49 12.02
C THR A 69 10.31 -24.68 12.24
N ARG A 70 11.13 -23.62 12.06
CA ARG A 70 12.58 -23.67 12.31
C ARG A 70 12.92 -23.98 13.76
N ARG A 71 12.18 -23.41 14.73
CA ARG A 71 12.37 -23.69 16.16
C ARG A 71 12.04 -25.14 16.51
N ALA A 72 10.97 -25.69 15.93
CA ALA A 72 10.59 -27.09 16.14
C ALA A 72 11.68 -28.05 15.61
N ALA A 73 12.18 -27.83 14.39
CA ALA A 73 13.26 -28.63 13.80
C ALA A 73 14.58 -28.55 14.59
N ARG A 74 14.90 -27.39 15.19
CA ARG A 74 16.09 -27.25 16.06
C ARG A 74 15.94 -28.02 17.38
N ARG A 75 14.73 -28.09 17.95
CA ARG A 75 14.47 -28.83 19.19
C ARG A 75 14.56 -30.33 19.00
N SER A 76 14.09 -30.89 17.88
CA SER A 76 14.21 -32.33 17.61
C SER A 76 15.65 -32.78 17.46
N ARG A 77 16.50 -32.00 16.77
CA ARG A 77 17.94 -32.29 16.62
C ARG A 77 18.74 -32.28 17.92
N ARG A 78 18.31 -31.55 18.95
CA ARG A 78 19.00 -31.47 20.25
C ARG A 78 18.66 -32.61 21.20
N LYS A 79 17.61 -33.38 20.92
CA LYS A 79 17.14 -34.51 21.74
C LYS A 79 17.64 -35.87 21.23
N SER A 80 18.27 -35.90 20.06
CA SER A 80 18.99 -37.05 19.50
C SER A 80 20.48 -36.88 19.73
#